data_AF-A0A4R0MWI9-F1
#
_entry.id   AF-A0A4R0MWI9-F1
#
_cell.length_a   1.000
_cell.length_b   1.000
_cell.length_c   1.000
_cell.angle_alpha   90.00
_cell.angle_beta   90.00
_cell.angle_gamma   90.00
#
_symmetry.space_group_name_H-M   'P 1'
#
loop_
_entity.id
_entity.type
_entity.pdbx_description
1 polymer ?
#
loop_
_entity_poly.entity_id
_entity_poly.type
_entity_poly.pdbx_seq_one_letter_code
_entity_poly.pdbx_strand_id
1 'polypeptide(L)'
;MIKIELKPLKGISIENIGEIIFGQSKSSVDNILGKPSQYSDISRSFYDSYELRIDFDEIGVNFIEFIYGPYPEKTELSLYGINPFQIGAENLVELLSTKNDGEIDDEGGFGHSCAFVNLSVGVYRDFTDAEVEESINQVKAEGKNLGQLDQLLEDLAFSKNFMTIGIGTENYYGN
;
A
#
# COMPACT_ATOMS: atom_id res chain seq x y z
N MET A 1 11.21 13.66 -4.19
CA MET A 1 10.41 12.71 -3.41
C MET A 1 11.21 12.28 -2.18
N ILE A 2 10.52 12.03 -1.07
CA ILE A 2 11.08 11.42 0.14
C ILE A 2 11.23 9.92 -0.14
N LYS A 3 12.45 9.41 -0.01
CA LYS A 3 12.72 7.99 -0.24
C LYS A 3 12.44 7.20 1.02
N ILE A 4 11.66 6.13 0.89
CA ILE A 4 11.27 5.28 2.00
C ILE A 4 11.51 3.82 1.65
N GLU A 5 12.33 3.15 2.45
CA GLU A 5 12.57 1.72 2.36
C GLU A 5 11.60 0.97 3.28
N LEU A 6 10.83 0.06 2.71
CA LEU A 6 9.98 -0.87 3.44
C LEU A 6 10.81 -2.09 3.84
N LYS A 7 10.81 -2.40 5.14
CA LYS A 7 11.50 -3.56 5.73
C LYS A 7 10.45 -4.44 6.41
N PRO A 8 9.84 -5.42 5.71
CA PRO A 8 8.84 -6.31 6.29
C PRO A 8 9.30 -6.90 7.63
N LEU A 9 8.36 -7.02 8.57
CA LEU A 9 8.57 -7.44 9.96
C LEU A 9 9.50 -6.55 10.82
N LYS A 10 10.02 -5.44 10.27
CA LYS A 10 10.90 -4.51 11.00
C LYS A 10 10.32 -3.09 11.10
N GLY A 11 9.76 -2.59 10.01
CA GLY A 11 9.22 -1.23 9.89
C GLY A 11 9.72 -0.53 8.63
N ILE A 12 10.01 0.77 8.71
CA ILE A 12 10.47 1.57 7.57
C ILE A 12 11.72 2.39 7.88
N SER A 13 12.49 2.71 6.85
CA SER A 13 13.59 3.67 6.91
C SER A 13 13.33 4.83 5.97
N ILE A 14 13.42 6.06 6.48
CA ILE A 14 13.16 7.29 5.73
C ILE A 14 14.49 8.04 5.57
N GLU A 15 14.88 8.27 4.32
CA GLU A 15 16.17 8.89 3.98
C GLU A 15 16.32 10.25 4.68
N ASN A 16 17.42 10.44 5.41
CA ASN A 16 17.77 11.65 6.18
C ASN A 16 16.81 12.02 7.34
N ILE A 17 15.86 11.15 7.70
CA ILE A 17 14.87 11.44 8.75
C ILE A 17 14.98 10.44 9.91
N GLY A 18 15.07 9.14 9.61
CA GLY A 18 15.23 8.11 10.64
C GLY A 18 14.48 6.82 10.32
N GLU A 19 14.38 5.95 11.31
CA GLU A 19 13.67 4.68 11.21
C GLU A 19 12.43 4.70 12.10
N ILE A 20 11.34 4.12 11.59
CA ILE A 20 10.16 3.77 12.38
C ILE A 20 10.14 2.25 12.47
N ILE A 21 10.23 1.72 13.70
CA ILE A 21 10.29 0.27 13.94
C ILE A 21 9.00 -0.21 14.60
N PHE A 22 8.62 -1.46 14.35
CA PHE A 22 7.48 -2.06 15.04
C PHE A 22 7.69 -2.10 16.55
N GLY A 23 6.62 -1.92 17.31
CA GLY A 23 6.62 -1.75 18.76
C GLY A 23 7.09 -0.38 19.26
N GLN A 24 7.43 0.55 18.38
CA GLN A 24 7.78 1.92 18.78
C GLN A 24 6.54 2.66 19.30
N SER A 25 6.68 3.44 20.38
CA SER A 25 5.57 4.22 20.91
C SER A 25 5.16 5.36 19.97
N LYS A 26 3.86 5.70 19.97
CA LYS A 26 3.31 6.83 19.20
C LYS A 26 4.06 8.15 19.42
N SER A 27 4.41 8.47 20.66
CA SER A 27 5.19 9.69 20.97
C SER A 27 6.57 9.68 20.32
N SER A 28 7.20 8.52 20.21
CA SER A 28 8.51 8.39 19.55
C SER A 28 8.39 8.54 18.03
N VAL A 29 7.30 8.03 17.44
CA VAL A 29 6.98 8.24 16.02
C VAL A 29 6.74 9.74 15.75
N ASP A 30 5.93 10.41 16.57
CA ASP A 30 5.63 11.84 16.41
C ASP A 30 6.87 12.73 16.55
N ASN A 31 7.87 12.31 17.34
CA ASN A 31 9.15 13.02 17.44
C ASN A 31 9.99 12.92 16.15
N ILE A 32 9.80 11.87 15.35
CA ILE A 32 10.52 11.63 14.09
C ILE A 32 9.77 12.25 12.92
N LEU A 33 8.47 11.98 12.81
CA LEU A 33 7.64 12.38 11.66
C LEU A 33 6.97 13.74 11.86
N GLY A 34 6.95 14.27 13.08
CA GLY A 34 6.18 15.44 13.45
C GLY A 34 4.74 15.09 13.83
N LYS A 35 3.90 16.11 13.94
CA LYS A 35 2.49 15.93 14.33
C LYS A 35 1.70 15.27 13.19
N PRO A 36 0.88 14.24 13.48
CA PRO A 36 0.04 13.62 12.47
C PRO A 36 -1.13 14.52 12.06
N SER A 37 -1.83 14.15 11.00
CA SER A 37 -2.97 14.89 10.46
C SER A 37 -4.14 14.92 11.45
N GLN A 38 -5.06 15.88 11.27
CA GLN A 38 -6.24 16.05 12.10
C GLN A 38 -7.24 14.89 12.04
N TYR A 39 -7.11 13.99 11.05
CA TYR A 39 -7.96 12.81 10.89
C TYR A 39 -7.46 11.60 11.69
N SER A 40 -6.38 11.78 12.45
CA SER A 40 -5.80 10.75 13.30
C SER A 40 -6.59 10.59 14.60
N ASP A 41 -6.64 9.35 15.10
CA ASP A 41 -7.26 8.99 16.37
C ASP A 41 -6.23 8.33 17.32
N ILE A 42 -6.71 7.63 18.35
CA ILE A 42 -5.84 7.00 19.35
C ILE A 42 -5.00 5.87 18.75
N SER A 43 -5.58 5.01 17.92
CA SER A 43 -4.98 3.80 17.36
C SER A 43 -4.48 3.98 15.93
N ARG A 44 -4.76 5.11 15.28
CA ARG A 44 -4.41 5.34 13.88
C ARG A 44 -3.94 6.77 13.65
N SER A 45 -2.77 6.92 13.03
CA SER A 45 -2.21 8.22 12.69
C SER A 45 -1.87 8.32 11.21
N PHE A 46 -2.27 9.44 10.60
CA PHE A 46 -1.99 9.73 9.19
C PHE A 46 -0.91 10.79 9.10
N TYR A 47 0.10 10.55 8.26
CA TYR A 47 1.21 11.48 8.04
C TYR A 47 1.23 11.88 6.57
N ASP A 48 0.42 12.89 6.20
CA ASP A 48 0.17 13.28 4.80
C ASP A 48 1.45 13.71 4.05
N SER A 49 2.47 14.20 4.75
CA SER A 49 3.77 14.54 4.15
C SER A 49 4.57 13.31 3.71
N TYR A 50 4.25 12.15 4.27
CA TYR A 50 4.88 10.85 4.01
C TYR A 50 3.91 9.87 3.36
N GLU A 51 2.69 10.31 3.01
CA GLU A 51 1.69 9.52 2.27
C GLU A 51 1.37 8.16 2.90
N LEU A 52 1.47 8.08 4.23
CA LEU A 52 1.31 6.85 5.00
C LEU A 52 0.36 6.99 6.18
N ARG A 53 -0.20 5.85 6.58
CA ARG A 53 -0.93 5.60 7.80
C ARG A 53 -0.13 4.68 8.71
N ILE A 54 -0.16 4.92 10.00
CA ILE A 54 0.41 4.03 11.03
C ILE A 54 -0.70 3.64 11.99
N ASP A 55 -0.91 2.34 12.18
CA ASP A 55 -1.80 1.82 13.21
C ASP A 55 -0.98 1.35 14.43
N PHE A 56 -1.55 1.56 15.62
CA PHE A 56 -0.94 1.32 16.92
C PHE A 56 -1.80 0.34 17.73
N ASP A 57 -1.14 -0.56 18.46
CA ASP A 57 -1.73 -1.43 19.47
C ASP A 57 -1.21 -1.07 20.89
N GLU A 58 -1.37 -1.98 21.85
CA GLU A 58 -0.89 -1.79 23.22
C GLU A 58 0.64 -1.75 23.34
N ILE A 59 1.36 -2.36 22.40
CA ILE A 59 2.83 -2.42 22.37
C ILE A 59 3.39 -1.18 21.68
N GLY A 60 2.78 -0.75 20.56
CA GLY A 60 3.21 0.42 19.81
C GLY A 60 2.82 0.33 18.34
N VAL A 61 3.71 0.75 17.45
CA VAL A 61 3.51 0.61 15.99
C VAL A 61 3.28 -0.86 15.66
N ASN A 62 2.11 -1.16 15.13
CA ASN A 62 1.72 -2.51 14.73
C ASN A 62 1.64 -2.66 13.20
N PHE A 63 1.30 -1.59 12.50
CA PHE A 63 1.12 -1.61 11.05
C PHE A 63 1.44 -0.26 10.41
N ILE A 64 2.00 -0.29 9.21
CA ILE A 64 2.34 0.89 8.41
C ILE A 64 1.82 0.65 6.99
N GLU A 65 1.00 1.56 6.45
CA GLU A 65 0.44 1.45 5.11
C GLU A 65 0.65 2.72 4.29
N PHE A 66 1.09 2.55 3.04
CA PHE A 66 1.15 3.63 2.06
C PHE A 66 -0.13 3.63 1.23
N ILE A 67 -0.84 4.75 1.23
CA ILE A 67 -2.25 4.83 0.79
C ILE A 67 -2.48 5.76 -0.42
N TYR A 68 -1.40 6.24 -1.04
CA TYR A 68 -1.45 7.14 -2.21
C TYR A 68 -0.81 6.51 -3.47
N GLY A 69 -0.77 5.17 -3.53
CA GLY A 69 -0.34 4.47 -4.72
C GLY A 69 -1.37 4.57 -5.86
N PRO A 70 -1.00 4.16 -7.07
CA PRO A 70 0.35 3.75 -7.48
C PRO A 70 1.26 4.94 -7.84
N TYR A 71 0.75 6.18 -7.80
CA TYR A 71 1.48 7.39 -8.18
C TYR A 71 1.58 8.38 -7.01
N PRO A 72 2.34 8.04 -5.94
CA PRO A 72 2.57 8.98 -4.84
C PRO A 72 3.24 10.26 -5.35
N GLU A 73 2.83 11.42 -4.83
CA GLU A 73 3.36 12.73 -5.23
C GLU A 73 4.61 13.10 -4.43
N LYS A 74 4.66 12.68 -3.15
CA LYS A 74 5.68 13.12 -2.19
C LYS A 74 6.72 12.05 -1.93
N THR A 75 6.37 10.77 -2.05
CA THR A 75 7.22 9.65 -1.67
C THR A 75 7.66 8.79 -2.83
N GLU A 76 8.80 8.13 -2.67
CA GLU A 76 9.30 7.09 -3.57
C GLU A 76 9.64 5.88 -2.71
N LEU A 77 8.92 4.77 -2.93
CA LEU A 77 9.04 3.57 -2.11
C LEU A 77 10.06 2.61 -2.71
N SER A 78 10.73 1.87 -1.82
CA SER A 78 11.59 0.75 -2.17
C SER A 78 11.27 -0.43 -1.26
N LEU A 79 10.94 -1.57 -1.86
CA LEU A 79 10.82 -2.85 -1.21
C LEU A 79 11.78 -3.82 -1.92
N TYR A 80 12.77 -4.33 -1.19
CA TYR A 80 13.86 -5.14 -1.78
C TYR A 80 14.61 -4.45 -2.93
N GLY A 81 14.73 -3.11 -2.90
CA GLY A 81 15.40 -2.32 -3.93
C GLY A 81 14.53 -2.02 -5.16
N ILE A 82 13.23 -2.33 -5.10
CA ILE A 82 12.28 -2.21 -6.21
C ILE A 82 11.10 -1.33 -5.76
N ASN A 83 10.61 -0.45 -6.62
CA ASN A 83 9.41 0.33 -6.31
C ASN A 83 8.14 -0.54 -6.45
N PRO A 84 7.42 -0.84 -5.36
CA PRO A 84 6.27 -1.75 -5.39
C PRO A 84 5.10 -1.21 -6.22
N PHE A 85 4.98 0.11 -6.38
CA PHE A 85 3.88 0.73 -7.13
C PHE A 85 4.12 0.83 -8.65
N GLN A 86 5.30 0.43 -9.14
CA GLN A 86 5.68 0.63 -10.54
C GLN A 86 6.06 -0.65 -11.28
N ILE A 87 6.09 -1.80 -10.60
CA ILE A 87 6.46 -3.07 -11.24
C ILE A 87 5.29 -3.83 -11.84
N GLY A 88 4.05 -3.38 -11.65
CA GLY A 88 2.85 -4.10 -12.04
C GLY A 88 2.34 -5.02 -10.92
N ALA A 89 1.02 -5.16 -10.84
CA ALA A 89 0.36 -5.94 -9.80
C ALA A 89 0.82 -7.41 -9.79
N GLU A 90 0.87 -8.05 -10.96
CA GLU A 90 1.30 -9.46 -11.09
C GLU A 90 2.75 -9.67 -10.63
N ASN A 91 3.67 -8.81 -11.07
CA ASN A 91 5.08 -8.89 -10.68
C ASN A 91 5.27 -8.61 -9.18
N LEU A 92 4.47 -7.72 -8.59
CA LEU A 92 4.50 -7.49 -7.14
C LEU A 92 4.02 -8.72 -6.39
N VAL A 93 2.92 -9.36 -6.83
CA VAL A 93 2.45 -10.62 -6.25
C VAL A 93 3.52 -11.70 -6.36
N GLU A 94 4.17 -11.87 -7.51
CA GLU A 94 5.24 -12.86 -7.70
C GLU A 94 6.44 -12.59 -6.77
N LEU A 95 6.89 -11.34 -6.70
CA LEU A 95 7.98 -10.91 -5.82
C LEU A 95 7.66 -11.24 -4.36
N LEU A 96 6.48 -10.84 -3.90
CA LEU A 96 6.05 -11.05 -2.52
C LEU A 96 5.84 -12.53 -2.22
N SER A 97 5.24 -13.30 -3.13
CA SER A 97 5.05 -14.76 -3.00
C SER A 97 6.39 -15.46 -2.81
N THR A 98 7.39 -15.11 -3.63
CA THR A 98 8.75 -15.67 -3.55
C THR A 98 9.43 -15.35 -2.22
N LYS A 99 9.19 -14.15 -1.68
CA LYS A 99 9.78 -13.73 -0.40
C LYS A 99 9.03 -14.29 0.80
N ASN A 100 7.74 -14.56 0.66
CA ASN A 100 6.85 -15.02 1.72
C ASN A 100 7.09 -16.47 2.11
N ASP A 101 7.34 -17.34 1.14
CA ASP A 101 7.57 -18.78 1.39
C ASP A 101 6.51 -19.38 2.34
N GLY A 102 5.24 -19.08 2.05
CA GLY A 102 4.14 -19.38 2.95
C GLY A 102 2.77 -19.03 2.39
N GLU A 103 1.78 -19.06 3.27
CA GLU A 103 0.38 -18.80 2.94
C GLU A 103 0.17 -17.38 2.43
N ILE A 104 -0.68 -17.28 1.40
CA ILE A 104 -1.20 -16.03 0.86
C ILE A 104 -2.70 -16.07 1.10
N ASP A 105 -3.19 -15.12 1.87
CA ASP A 105 -4.62 -14.89 2.06
C ASP A 105 -5.11 -13.93 0.97
N ASP A 106 -6.04 -14.40 0.14
CA ASP A 106 -6.68 -13.67 -0.94
C ASP A 106 -8.21 -13.57 -0.77
N GLU A 107 -8.72 -13.75 0.46
CA GLU A 107 -10.16 -13.75 0.76
C GLU A 107 -10.88 -12.44 0.36
N GLY A 108 -10.15 -11.32 0.28
CA GLY A 108 -10.70 -10.04 -0.18
C GLY A 108 -10.99 -9.95 -1.68
N GLY A 109 -10.80 -11.04 -2.43
CA GLY A 109 -11.16 -11.16 -3.84
C GLY A 109 -9.91 -11.27 -4.71
N PHE A 110 -9.83 -12.37 -5.47
CA PHE A 110 -8.69 -12.69 -6.31
C PHE A 110 -8.34 -11.51 -7.22
N GLY A 111 -7.15 -10.95 -7.01
CA GLY A 111 -6.65 -9.81 -7.77
C GLY A 111 -6.95 -8.43 -7.19
N HIS A 112 -7.78 -8.26 -6.16
CA HIS A 112 -7.98 -6.96 -5.49
C HIS A 112 -7.08 -6.79 -4.29
N SER A 113 -6.98 -7.83 -3.46
CA SER A 113 -6.17 -7.79 -2.24
C SER A 113 -5.48 -9.12 -1.98
N CYS A 114 -4.23 -9.05 -1.55
CA CYS A 114 -3.49 -10.21 -1.06
C CYS A 114 -2.76 -9.85 0.23
N ALA A 115 -2.77 -10.77 1.18
CA ALA A 115 -1.95 -10.73 2.40
C ALA A 115 -0.95 -11.89 2.39
N PHE A 116 0.34 -11.54 2.45
CA PHE A 116 1.46 -12.46 2.50
C PHE A 116 1.80 -12.71 3.97
N VAL A 117 1.25 -13.79 4.54
CA VAL A 117 1.12 -14.01 5.98
C VAL A 117 2.49 -14.00 6.69
N ASN A 118 3.47 -14.75 6.17
CA ASN A 118 4.81 -14.85 6.78
C ASN A 118 5.60 -13.54 6.73
N LEU A 119 5.38 -12.68 5.72
CA LEU A 119 6.00 -11.35 5.67
C LEU A 119 5.21 -10.30 6.43
N SER A 120 3.96 -10.61 6.75
CA SER A 120 2.96 -9.65 7.22
C SER A 120 2.87 -8.43 6.30
N VAL A 121 2.77 -8.69 4.99
CA VAL A 121 2.63 -7.66 3.94
C VAL A 121 1.25 -7.77 3.31
N GLY A 122 0.53 -6.66 3.18
CA GLY A 122 -0.74 -6.61 2.45
C GLY A 122 -0.66 -5.64 1.27
N VAL A 123 -1.40 -5.93 0.22
CA VAL A 123 -1.56 -5.05 -0.95
C VAL A 123 -3.04 -4.96 -1.33
N TYR A 124 -3.45 -3.81 -1.85
CA TYR A 124 -4.84 -3.57 -2.27
C TYR A 124 -4.95 -2.68 -3.50
N ARG A 125 -5.93 -2.94 -4.38
CA ARG A 125 -6.39 -2.06 -5.46
C ARG A 125 -7.92 -2.14 -5.58
N ASP A 126 -8.54 -1.03 -5.98
CA ASP A 126 -10.00 -0.94 -6.13
C ASP A 126 -10.52 -1.77 -7.31
N PHE A 127 -9.75 -1.85 -8.39
CA PHE A 127 -10.16 -2.51 -9.63
C PHE A 127 -8.97 -3.15 -10.34
N THR A 128 -9.25 -4.24 -11.02
CA THR A 128 -8.32 -4.92 -11.92
C THR A 128 -8.38 -4.31 -13.33
N ASP A 129 -7.34 -4.53 -14.12
CA ASP A 129 -7.33 -4.11 -15.53
C ASP A 129 -8.43 -4.79 -16.34
N ALA A 130 -8.70 -6.07 -16.11
CA ALA A 130 -9.79 -6.79 -16.76
C ALA A 130 -11.17 -6.15 -16.51
N GLU A 131 -11.47 -5.73 -15.29
CA GLU A 131 -12.75 -5.08 -14.93
C GLU A 131 -12.90 -3.70 -15.58
N VAL A 132 -11.82 -2.92 -15.63
CA VAL A 132 -11.84 -1.62 -16.29
C VAL A 132 -11.97 -1.79 -17.81
N GLU A 133 -11.31 -2.78 -18.40
CA GLU A 133 -11.46 -3.10 -19.83
C GLU A 133 -12.88 -3.52 -20.19
N GLU A 134 -13.54 -4.33 -19.36
CA GLU A 134 -14.96 -4.67 -19.51
C GLU A 134 -15.84 -3.42 -19.50
N SER A 135 -15.63 -2.52 -18.52
CA SER A 135 -16.35 -1.25 -18.41
C SER A 135 -16.14 -0.35 -19.65
N ILE A 136 -14.91 -0.29 -20.17
CA ILE A 136 -14.59 0.45 -21.41
C ILE A 136 -15.37 -0.13 -22.60
N ASN A 137 -15.45 -1.45 -22.71
CA ASN A 137 -16.16 -2.12 -23.80
C ASN A 137 -17.67 -1.86 -23.74
N GLN A 138 -18.25 -1.88 -22.54
CA GLN A 138 -19.66 -1.55 -22.33
C GLN A 138 -19.98 -0.11 -22.75
N VAL A 139 -19.20 0.88 -22.29
CA VAL A 139 -19.39 2.30 -22.65
C VAL A 139 -19.25 2.52 -24.16
N LYS A 140 -18.33 1.80 -24.81
CA LYS A 140 -18.19 1.85 -26.28
C LYS A 140 -19.42 1.28 -27.00
N ALA A 141 -20.05 0.24 -26.46
CA ALA A 141 -21.21 -0.42 -27.05
C ALA A 141 -22.52 0.39 -26.88
N GLU A 142 -22.70 1.06 -25.74
CA GLU A 142 -23.92 1.82 -25.40
C GLU A 142 -24.02 3.19 -26.11
N GLY A 143 -22.93 3.65 -26.75
CA GLY A 143 -22.85 4.94 -27.42
C GLY A 143 -22.10 5.96 -26.57
N LYS A 144 -20.94 6.39 -27.07
CA LYS A 144 -19.89 7.12 -26.35
C LYS A 144 -20.40 8.28 -25.49
N ASN A 145 -20.15 8.19 -24.18
CA ASN A 145 -19.98 9.35 -23.31
C ASN A 145 -18.47 9.64 -23.19
N LEU A 146 -17.97 10.67 -23.89
CA LEU A 146 -16.53 10.95 -23.97
C LEU A 146 -15.89 11.15 -22.59
N GLY A 147 -16.56 11.85 -21.67
CA GLY A 147 -16.03 12.07 -20.31
C GLY A 147 -15.94 10.80 -19.48
N GLN A 148 -16.87 9.84 -19.67
CA GLN A 148 -16.81 8.55 -18.99
C GLN A 148 -15.67 7.67 -19.53
N LEU A 149 -15.40 7.74 -20.84
CA LEU A 149 -14.31 6.99 -21.44
C LEU A 149 -12.95 7.52 -20.98
N ASP A 150 -12.78 8.84 -20.87
CA ASP A 150 -11.52 9.45 -20.40
C ASP A 150 -11.21 9.01 -18.96
N GLN A 151 -12.20 9.03 -18.06
CA GLN A 151 -12.04 8.53 -16.68
C GLN A 151 -11.63 7.05 -16.65
N LEU A 152 -12.30 6.20 -17.44
CA LEU A 152 -11.97 4.77 -17.48
C LEU A 152 -10.57 4.49 -18.02
N LEU A 153 -10.04 5.36 -18.90
CA LEU A 153 -8.65 5.24 -19.38
C LEU A 153 -7.64 5.61 -18.30
N GLU A 154 -7.97 6.57 -17.42
CA GLU A 154 -7.19 6.86 -16.22
C GLU A 154 -7.24 5.68 -15.25
N ASP A 155 -8.43 5.16 -14.96
CA ASP A 155 -8.61 3.98 -14.10
C ASP A 155 -7.81 2.78 -14.65
N LEU A 156 -7.79 2.56 -15.97
CA LEU A 156 -6.99 1.50 -16.58
C LEU A 156 -5.48 1.69 -16.39
N ALA A 157 -5.01 2.92 -16.27
CA ALA A 157 -3.61 3.20 -15.97
C ALA A 157 -3.29 2.93 -14.49
N PHE A 158 -4.23 3.16 -13.59
CA PHE A 158 -4.11 2.87 -12.15
C PHE A 158 -4.20 1.36 -11.86
N SER A 159 -5.11 0.66 -12.54
CA SER A 159 -5.44 -0.75 -12.29
C SER A 159 -4.27 -1.72 -12.49
N LYS A 160 -3.27 -1.31 -13.28
CA LYS A 160 -2.07 -2.09 -13.57
C LYS A 160 -1.18 -2.32 -12.35
N ASN A 161 -1.36 -1.54 -11.28
CA ASN A 161 -0.55 -1.59 -10.07
C ASN A 161 -1.46 -1.65 -8.83
N PHE A 162 -0.89 -2.01 -7.69
CA PHE A 162 -1.58 -1.87 -6.42
C PHE A 162 -1.60 -0.40 -5.97
N MET A 163 -2.68 0.00 -5.30
CA MET A 163 -2.90 1.35 -4.79
C MET A 163 -2.41 1.50 -3.35
N THR A 164 -2.39 0.40 -2.60
CA THR A 164 -1.79 0.39 -1.26
C THR A 164 -0.80 -0.76 -1.09
N ILE A 165 0.16 -0.52 -0.21
CA ILE A 165 1.02 -1.57 0.34
C ILE A 165 1.21 -1.30 1.83
N GLY A 166 0.97 -2.34 2.63
CA GLY A 166 1.09 -2.31 4.08
C GLY A 166 2.06 -3.35 4.60
N ILE A 167 2.72 -3.04 5.71
CA ILE A 167 3.60 -3.95 6.44
C ILE A 167 3.20 -3.95 7.92
N GLY A 168 3.18 -5.13 8.53
CA GLY A 168 2.79 -5.33 9.92
C GLY A 168 3.84 -6.05 10.77
N THR A 169 3.56 -6.13 12.07
CA THR A 169 4.23 -7.06 12.99
C THR A 169 4.00 -8.51 12.57
N GLU A 170 4.78 -9.42 13.14
CA GLU A 170 4.60 -10.87 12.93
C GLU A 170 3.16 -11.31 13.24
N ASN A 171 2.58 -12.10 12.33
CA ASN A 171 1.19 -12.58 12.38
C ASN A 171 0.12 -11.47 12.33
N TYR A 172 0.42 -10.28 11.80
CA TYR A 172 -0.60 -9.24 11.62
C TYR A 172 -1.81 -9.71 10.78
N TYR A 173 -1.55 -10.53 9.76
CA TYR A 173 -2.58 -11.17 8.92
C TYR A 173 -2.83 -12.64 9.29
N GLY A 174 -2.20 -13.14 10.35
CA GLY A 174 -2.39 -14.51 10.82
C GLY A 174 -3.65 -14.61 11.69
N ASN A 175 -4.55 -15.53 11.35
CA ASN A 175 -5.73 -15.86 12.16
C ASN A 175 -5.39 -16.68 13.42
#